data_AF-A0A961Z2F2-F1
#
_entry.id   AF-A0A961Z2F2-F1
#
_cell.length_a   1.000
_cell.length_b   1.000
_cell.length_c   1.000
_cell.angle_alpha   90.00
_cell.angle_beta   90.00
_cell.angle_gamma   90.00
#
_symmetry.space_group_name_H-M   'P 1'
#
loop_
_entity.id
_entity.type
_entity.pdbx_description
1 polymer ?
#
loop_
_entity_poly.entity_id
_entity_poly.type
_entity_poly.pdbx_seq_one_letter_code
_entity_poly.pdbx_strand_id
1 'polypeptide(L)'
;MTATDKSKQLTDESATANCDGSAALRPLVTVARTATPTRGRPFEKGVSGNPLGRPKRDHDIAELARKHSTDAIATLATIMLDASVSPSTRVVAANTLLDRGYGRAPLSLDLNHNVTLADEFEGLLRTLSSSRRTESC
;
A
#
# COMPACT_ATOMS: atom_id res chain seq x y z
N MET A 1 18.07 14.20 -64.45
CA MET A 1 19.18 13.34 -64.95
C MET A 1 20.28 13.46 -63.90
N THR A 2 20.59 12.50 -63.04
CA THR A 2 20.61 11.04 -63.18
C THR A 2 20.27 10.39 -61.82
N ALA A 3 19.57 9.25 -61.90
CA ALA A 3 19.38 8.32 -60.80
C ALA A 3 20.66 7.50 -60.59
N THR A 4 20.93 7.06 -59.36
CA THR A 4 21.47 5.71 -59.11
C THR A 4 21.05 5.25 -57.72
N ASP A 5 20.02 4.42 -57.72
CA ASP A 5 19.65 3.43 -56.72
C ASP A 5 20.79 2.42 -56.50
N LYS A 6 21.04 2.04 -55.25
CA LYS A 6 21.81 0.85 -54.91
C LYS A 6 21.17 0.16 -53.71
N SER A 7 20.18 -0.66 -54.03
CA SER A 7 19.74 -1.82 -53.27
C SER A 7 20.90 -2.81 -52.97
N LYS A 8 20.89 -3.40 -51.76
CA LYS A 8 21.32 -4.77 -51.33
C LYS A 8 21.39 -4.76 -49.78
N GLN A 9 20.41 -5.20 -49.00
CA GLN A 9 19.89 -6.56 -48.72
C GLN A 9 20.93 -7.56 -48.17
N LEU A 10 20.58 -8.07 -46.97
CA LEU A 10 20.96 -9.31 -46.26
C LEU A 10 22.40 -9.47 -45.75
N THR A 11 22.54 -9.67 -44.44
CA THR A 11 22.64 -11.03 -43.85
C THR A 11 22.27 -11.03 -42.37
N ASP A 12 21.60 -12.10 -41.98
CA ASP A 12 21.34 -12.56 -40.62
C ASP A 12 22.59 -12.55 -39.74
N GLU A 13 22.44 -12.22 -38.46
CA GLU A 13 23.14 -12.93 -37.39
C GLU A 13 22.43 -12.69 -36.05
N SER A 14 21.69 -13.72 -35.67
CA SER A 14 21.13 -13.98 -34.36
C SER A 14 22.22 -13.91 -33.28
N ALA A 15 22.26 -12.82 -32.53
CA ALA A 15 23.00 -12.75 -31.26
C ALA A 15 22.10 -13.26 -30.11
N THR A 16 21.75 -14.55 -30.13
CA THR A 16 21.43 -15.27 -28.90
C THR A 16 22.75 -15.61 -28.20
N ALA A 17 23.27 -14.67 -27.42
CA ALA A 17 24.33 -14.95 -26.46
C ALA A 17 23.67 -15.38 -25.14
N ASN A 18 23.44 -16.68 -24.99
CA ASN A 18 23.41 -17.29 -23.68
C ASN A 18 24.83 -17.20 -23.11
N CYS A 19 24.99 -16.36 -22.10
CA CYS A 19 26.13 -16.44 -21.19
C CYS A 19 25.58 -16.87 -19.84
N ASP A 20 25.68 -18.17 -19.60
CA ASP A 20 25.55 -18.80 -18.29
C ASP A 20 26.59 -18.20 -17.34
N GLY A 21 26.14 -17.21 -16.57
CA GLY A 21 26.89 -16.56 -15.51
C GLY A 21 26.15 -16.73 -14.19
N SER A 22 26.21 -17.94 -13.64
CA SER A 22 25.93 -18.22 -12.23
C SER A 22 26.85 -17.37 -11.36
N ALA A 23 26.39 -16.20 -10.92
CA ALA A 23 27.08 -15.39 -9.94
C ALA A 23 26.09 -14.54 -9.14
N ALA A 24 25.98 -14.89 -7.87
CA ALA A 24 25.24 -14.20 -6.81
C ALA A 24 23.72 -14.20 -6.95
N LEU A 25 23.12 -15.32 -6.51
CA LEU A 25 21.96 -15.23 -5.62
C LEU A 25 22.20 -14.06 -4.66
N ARG A 26 21.47 -12.96 -4.87
CA ARG A 26 21.35 -11.90 -3.87
C ARG A 26 20.96 -12.62 -2.59
N PRO A 27 21.64 -12.42 -1.46
CA PRO A 27 21.20 -13.05 -0.24
C PRO A 27 19.77 -12.59 -0.05
N LEU A 28 18.86 -13.54 0.14
CA LEU A 28 17.55 -13.24 0.68
C LEU A 28 17.83 -12.28 1.83
N VAL A 29 17.37 -11.03 1.70
CA VAL A 29 17.40 -10.08 2.81
C VAL A 29 16.71 -10.84 3.91
N THR A 30 17.51 -11.36 4.84
CA THR A 30 17.02 -11.99 6.05
C THR A 30 16.57 -10.79 6.85
N VAL A 31 15.35 -10.33 6.57
CA VAL A 31 14.63 -9.47 7.48
C VAL A 31 14.52 -10.34 8.73
N ALA A 32 15.42 -10.10 9.68
CA ALA A 32 15.34 -10.72 10.99
C ALA A 32 13.90 -10.55 11.44
N ARG A 33 13.20 -11.66 11.65
CA ARG A 33 11.85 -11.66 12.22
C ARG A 33 11.99 -10.93 13.55
N THR A 34 11.55 -9.67 13.60
CA THR A 34 11.46 -8.92 14.84
C THR A 34 10.67 -9.79 15.79
N ALA A 35 11.28 -10.14 16.92
CA ALA A 35 10.66 -10.93 17.96
C ALA A 35 9.24 -10.40 18.22
N THR A 36 8.27 -11.31 18.32
CA THR A 36 6.89 -10.98 18.71
C THR A 36 6.98 -10.05 19.93
N PRO A 37 6.41 -8.84 19.91
CA PRO A 37 6.57 -7.93 21.04
C PRO A 37 6.00 -8.64 22.26
N THR A 38 6.89 -8.94 23.22
CA THR A 38 6.48 -9.32 24.56
C THR A 38 5.49 -8.26 25.02
N ARG A 39 4.31 -8.70 25.50
CA ARG A 39 3.23 -7.82 25.94
C ARG A 39 3.85 -6.68 26.76
N GLY A 40 3.84 -5.47 26.20
CA GLY A 40 4.58 -4.34 26.74
C GLY A 40 4.13 -4.00 28.16
N ARG A 41 5.00 -3.34 28.93
CA ARG A 41 4.61 -2.76 30.21
C ARG A 41 3.38 -1.86 29.98
N PRO A 42 2.35 -1.92 30.85
CA PRO A 42 1.20 -1.03 30.76
C PRO A 42 1.67 0.43 30.72
N PHE A 43 1.03 1.25 29.88
CA PHE A 43 1.23 2.70 29.90
C PHE A 43 0.88 3.24 31.28
N GLU A 44 1.65 4.23 31.74
CA GLU A 44 1.34 4.93 32.99
C GLU A 44 -0.04 5.59 32.89
N LYS A 45 -0.85 5.50 33.94
CA LYS A 45 -2.19 6.09 33.96
C LYS A 45 -2.08 7.59 33.74
N GLY A 46 -2.66 8.08 32.66
CA GLY A 46 -2.63 9.50 32.27
C GLY A 46 -1.56 9.87 31.25
N VAL A 47 -0.70 8.93 30.84
CA VAL A 47 0.33 9.15 29.81
C VAL A 47 0.02 8.29 28.59
N SER A 48 -0.29 8.93 27.46
CA SER A 48 -0.42 8.21 26.19
C SER A 48 0.97 7.74 25.73
N GLY A 49 1.05 6.59 25.05
CA GLY A 49 2.29 6.10 24.45
C GLY A 49 2.88 7.02 23.37
N ASN A 50 2.13 8.04 22.97
CA ASN A 50 2.61 9.12 22.12
C ASN A 50 2.17 10.47 22.75
N PRO A 51 2.97 11.02 23.68
CA PRO A 51 2.63 12.24 24.40
C PRO A 51 2.59 13.47 23.49
N LEU A 52 3.35 13.47 22.39
CA LEU A 52 3.31 14.53 21.37
C LEU A 52 2.10 14.41 20.42
N GLY A 53 1.33 13.32 20.55
CA GLY A 53 0.20 13.04 19.69
C GLY A 53 0.61 12.85 18.23
N ARG A 54 -0.37 12.92 17.34
CA ARG A 54 -0.10 12.85 15.91
C ARG A 54 0.79 14.03 15.50
N PRO A 55 1.95 13.79 14.85
CA PRO A 55 2.79 14.89 14.39
C PRO A 55 1.95 15.81 13.50
N LYS A 56 2.07 17.12 13.75
CA LYS A 56 1.42 18.14 12.92
C LYS A 56 1.95 17.95 11.51
N ARG A 57 1.05 17.81 10.53
CA ARG A 57 1.44 17.65 9.12
C ARG A 57 2.26 18.87 8.72
N ASP A 58 3.25 18.69 7.83
CA ASP A 58 3.96 19.80 7.21
C ASP A 58 2.95 20.63 6.41
N HIS A 59 2.45 21.70 7.04
CA HIS A 59 1.38 22.52 6.50
C HIS A 59 1.77 23.10 5.14
N ASP A 60 3.04 23.44 4.96
CA ASP A 60 3.60 24.02 3.74
C ASP A 60 3.38 23.14 2.50
N ILE A 61 3.67 21.83 2.60
CA ILE A 61 3.53 20.90 1.46
C ILE A 61 2.05 20.67 1.15
N ALA A 62 1.23 20.50 2.19
CA ALA A 62 -0.21 20.29 2.03
C ALA A 62 -0.92 21.53 1.48
N GLU A 63 -0.46 22.73 1.80
CA GLU A 63 -0.97 23.99 1.25
C GLU A 63 -0.54 24.18 -0.20
N LEU A 64 0.72 23.89 -0.53
CA LEU A 64 1.20 23.94 -1.91
C LEU A 64 0.42 22.97 -2.81
N ALA A 65 0.20 21.73 -2.36
CA ALA A 65 -0.60 20.76 -3.09
C ALA A 65 -2.06 21.21 -3.28
N ARG A 66 -2.66 21.88 -2.28
CA ARG A 66 -4.00 22.45 -2.39
C ARG A 66 -4.06 23.61 -3.38
N LYS A 67 -3.03 24.46 -3.45
CA LYS A 67 -2.95 25.55 -4.43
C LYS A 67 -2.95 25.05 -5.87
N HIS A 68 -2.26 23.94 -6.16
CA HIS A 68 -2.22 23.33 -7.50
C HIS A 68 -3.41 22.41 -7.83
N SER A 69 -4.38 22.27 -6.92
CA SER A 69 -5.50 21.36 -7.13
C SER A 69 -6.39 21.74 -8.32
N THR A 70 -6.54 23.04 -8.59
CA THR A 70 -7.31 23.55 -9.75
C THR A 70 -6.66 23.14 -11.08
N ASP A 71 -5.35 23.32 -11.18
CA ASP A 71 -4.57 22.97 -12.38
C ASP A 71 -4.54 21.46 -12.58
N ALA A 72 -4.44 20.69 -11.48
CA ALA A 72 -4.53 19.24 -11.52
C ALA A 72 -5.88 18.74 -12.06
N ILE A 73 -6.99 19.40 -11.69
CA ILE A 73 -8.31 19.05 -12.23
C ILE A 73 -8.40 19.38 -13.72
N ALA A 74 -7.88 20.54 -14.14
CA ALA A 74 -7.86 20.93 -15.55
C ALA A 74 -7.06 19.94 -16.41
N THR A 75 -5.88 19.52 -15.93
CA THR A 75 -5.04 18.54 -16.64
C THR A 75 -5.69 17.15 -16.71
N LEU A 76 -6.40 16.71 -15.68
CA LEU A 76 -7.18 15.47 -15.73
C LEU A 76 -8.30 15.55 -16.78
N ALA A 77 -8.97 16.69 -16.89
CA ALA A 77 -9.99 16.92 -17.91
C ALA A 77 -9.40 16.89 -19.33
N THR A 78 -8.23 17.49 -19.55
CA THR A 78 -7.55 17.42 -20.85
C THR A 78 -7.12 16.00 -21.20
N ILE A 79 -6.56 15.25 -20.25
CA ILE A 79 -6.14 13.85 -20.45
C ILE A 79 -7.34 12.96 -20.80
N MET A 80 -8.50 13.18 -20.18
CA MET A 80 -9.72 12.41 -20.45
C MET A 80 -10.22 12.60 -21.89
N LEU A 81 -10.12 13.82 -22.42
CA LEU A 81 -10.59 14.21 -23.74
C LEU A 81 -9.58 13.89 -24.86
N ASP A 82 -8.30 13.79 -24.54
CA ASP A 82 -7.25 13.49 -25.50
C ASP A 82 -7.33 12.03 -25.99
N ALA A 83 -7.50 11.86 -27.30
CA ALA A 83 -7.54 10.56 -27.96
C ALA A 83 -6.16 9.92 -28.18
N SER A 84 -5.08 10.69 -28.06
CA SER A 84 -3.70 10.21 -28.21
C SER A 84 -3.21 9.45 -26.98
N VAL A 85 -3.84 9.65 -25.82
CA VAL A 85 -3.45 9.03 -24.57
C VAL A 85 -4.02 7.61 -24.46
N SER A 86 -3.31 6.72 -23.75
CA SER A 86 -3.78 5.36 -23.53
C SER A 86 -5.22 5.33 -22.96
N PRO A 87 -6.08 4.42 -23.44
CA PRO A 87 -7.47 4.34 -22.98
C PRO A 87 -7.56 4.08 -21.48
N SER A 88 -6.62 3.33 -20.90
CA SER A 88 -6.56 3.08 -19.46
C SER A 88 -6.35 4.36 -18.66
N THR A 89 -5.41 5.22 -19.07
CA THR A 89 -5.15 6.50 -18.39
C THR A 89 -6.37 7.42 -18.45
N ARG A 90 -7.11 7.42 -19.57
CA ARG A 90 -8.35 8.19 -19.73
C ARG A 90 -9.44 7.74 -18.76
N VAL A 91 -9.63 6.42 -18.61
CA VAL A 91 -10.57 5.85 -17.65
C VAL A 91 -10.18 6.20 -16.21
N VAL A 92 -8.88 6.13 -15.87
CA VAL A 92 -8.39 6.54 -14.55
C VAL A 92 -8.68 8.01 -14.29
N ALA A 93 -8.38 8.91 -15.24
CA ALA A 93 -8.67 10.32 -15.11
C ALA A 93 -10.18 10.58 -14.89
N ALA A 94 -11.05 9.94 -15.69
CA ALA A 94 -12.50 10.04 -15.54
C ALA A 94 -12.97 9.58 -14.15
N ASN A 95 -12.53 8.40 -13.71
CA ASN A 95 -12.88 7.87 -12.39
C ASN A 95 -12.42 8.79 -11.26
N THR A 96 -11.21 9.35 -11.35
CA THR A 96 -10.71 10.28 -10.32
C THR A 96 -11.52 11.57 -10.22
N LEU A 97 -12.07 12.07 -11.33
CA LEU A 97 -12.96 13.24 -11.31
C LEU A 97 -14.33 12.88 -10.72
N LEU A 98 -14.91 11.76 -11.13
CA LEU A 98 -16.21 11.29 -10.63
C LEU A 98 -16.19 10.98 -9.14
N ASP A 99 -15.15 10.28 -8.66
CA ASP A 99 -14.96 9.97 -7.24
C ASP A 99 -14.88 11.22 -6.35
N ARG A 100 -14.46 12.37 -6.93
CA ARG A 100 -14.37 13.66 -6.22
C ARG A 100 -15.64 14.49 -6.32
N GLY A 101 -16.35 14.43 -7.44
CA GLY A 101 -17.60 15.19 -7.66
C GLY A 101 -18.82 14.53 -7.03
N TYR A 102 -18.97 13.22 -7.22
CA TYR A 102 -20.13 12.45 -6.76
C TYR A 102 -19.85 11.63 -5.49
N GLY A 103 -18.57 11.51 -5.11
CA GLY A 103 -18.14 10.65 -4.01
C GLY A 103 -18.01 9.19 -4.44
N ARG A 104 -17.44 8.39 -3.55
CA ARG A 104 -17.32 6.93 -3.75
C ARG A 104 -18.54 6.22 -3.16
N ALA A 105 -18.85 5.04 -3.68
CA ALA A 105 -19.87 4.18 -3.10
C ALA A 105 -19.61 3.95 -1.60
N PRO A 106 -20.66 3.96 -0.76
CA PRO A 106 -20.50 3.75 0.67
C PRO A 106 -19.88 2.38 0.94
N LEU A 107 -18.82 2.37 1.76
CA LEU A 107 -18.17 1.13 2.18
C LEU A 107 -19.07 0.45 3.22
N SER A 108 -19.65 -0.70 2.88
CA SER A 108 -20.29 -1.58 3.85
C SER A 108 -19.21 -2.34 4.63
N LEU A 109 -19.18 -2.14 5.95
CA LEU A 109 -18.34 -2.93 6.85
C LEU A 109 -19.20 -4.03 7.46
N ASP A 110 -18.87 -5.28 7.18
CA ASP A 110 -19.51 -6.45 7.77
C ASP A 110 -18.79 -6.81 9.08
N LEU A 111 -19.40 -6.47 10.22
CA LEU A 111 -18.85 -6.72 11.55
C LEU A 111 -19.47 -7.99 12.15
N ASN A 112 -19.19 -9.14 11.53
CA ASN A 112 -19.56 -10.43 12.09
C ASN A 112 -18.61 -10.81 13.21
N HIS A 113 -18.93 -10.39 14.43
CA HIS A 113 -18.24 -10.82 15.64
C HIS A 113 -18.91 -12.07 16.21
N ASN A 114 -18.49 -13.24 15.72
CA ASN A 114 -18.93 -14.52 16.27
C ASN A 114 -18.06 -14.91 17.47
N VAL A 115 -18.31 -14.28 18.62
CA VAL A 115 -17.78 -14.76 19.90
C VAL A 115 -18.86 -15.55 20.57
N THR A 116 -18.58 -16.83 20.81
CA THR A 116 -19.52 -17.70 21.48
C THR A 116 -19.33 -17.54 22.99
N LEU A 117 -20.46 -17.55 23.72
CA LEU A 117 -20.45 -17.49 25.19
C LEU A 117 -19.62 -18.63 25.81
N ALA A 118 -19.52 -19.76 25.09
CA ALA A 118 -18.68 -20.89 25.48
C ALA A 118 -17.19 -20.50 25.50
N ASP A 119 -16.70 -19.77 24.49
CA ASP A 119 -15.30 -19.35 24.41
C ASP A 119 -14.94 -18.37 25.55
N GLU A 120 -15.89 -17.51 25.93
CA GLU A 120 -15.72 -16.58 27.06
C GLU A 120 -15.72 -17.31 28.41
N PHE A 121 -16.64 -18.26 28.59
CA PHE A 121 -16.75 -19.03 29.83
C PHE A 121 -15.53 -19.92 30.07
N GLU A 122 -15.01 -20.57 29.03
CA GLU A 122 -13.78 -21.37 29.12
C GLU A 122 -12.56 -20.51 29.47
N GLY A 123 -12.47 -19.29 28.94
CA GLY A 123 -11.44 -18.32 29.33
C GLY A 123 -11.53 -17.95 30.82
N LEU A 124 -12.74 -17.75 31.33
CA LEU A 124 -13.00 -17.45 32.73
C LEU A 124 -12.67 -18.64 33.64
N LEU A 125 -13.05 -19.86 33.26
CA LEU A 125 -12.73 -21.09 34.00
C LEU A 125 -11.22 -21.36 34.04
N ARG A 126 -10.50 -21.15 32.94
CA ARG A 126 -9.03 -21.22 32.90
C ARG A 126 -8.41 -20.21 33.86
N THR A 127 -8.97 -19.01 33.94
CA THR A 127 -8.49 -17.97 34.87
C THR A 127 -8.74 -18.39 36.32
N LEU A 128 -9.96 -18.76 36.68
CA LEU A 128 -10.32 -19.18 38.04
C LEU A 128 -9.56 -20.42 38.53
N SER A 129 -9.25 -21.36 37.65
CA SER A 129 -8.47 -22.57 37.97
C SER A 129 -6.97 -22.29 38.15
N SER A 130 -6.45 -21.22 37.56
CA SER A 130 -5.08 -20.76 37.76
C SER A 130 -4.91 -19.98 39.07
N SER A 131 -5.89 -19.17 39.46
CA SER A 131 -5.88 -18.38 40.71
C SER A 131 -6.14 -19.20 41.98
N ARG A 132 -6.70 -20.41 41.89
CA ARG A 132 -6.91 -21.28 43.06
C ARG A 132 -5.65 -22.03 43.54
N ARG A 133 -4.55 -21.96 42.79
CA ARG A 133 -3.28 -22.65 43.12
C ARG A 133 -2.27 -21.78 43.87
N THR A 134 -2.52 -20.48 44.01
CA THR A 134 -1.60 -19.54 44.68
C THR A 134 -1.91 -19.30 46.16
N GLU A 135 -2.96 -19.94 46.69
CA GLU A 135 -3.38 -19.81 48.10
C GLU A 135 -2.82 -20.93 49.00
N SER A 136 -1.89 -21.78 48.49
CA SER A 136 -1.23 -22.82 49.28
C SER A 136 0.25 -22.47 49.47
N CYS A 137 0.55 -21.67 50.49
CA CYS A 137 1.87 -21.50 51.08
C CYS A 137 1.71 -21.60 52.60
#